data_AF-A0A4Q6C9J4-F1
#
_entry.id   AF-A0A4Q6C9J4-F1
#
_cell.length_a   1.000
_cell.length_b   1.000
_cell.length_c   1.000
_cell.angle_alpha   90.00
_cell.angle_beta   90.00
_cell.angle_gamma   90.00
#
_symmetry.space_group_name_H-M   'P 1'
#
loop_
_entity.id
_entity.type
_entity.pdbx_description
1 polymer ?
#
loop_
_entity_poly.entity_id
_entity_poly.type
_entity_poly.pdbx_seq_one_letter_code
_entity_poly.pdbx_strand_id
1 'polypeptide(L)'
;MAGNILKTKTPTPTVRLFNCPKCGSSVTLRAPGQSVAAVCVACSTVIDVTDENYKIIAAASQKGKRGQVLQIGARGKVHGVIWEVIGYMERTDKSSAYQWSEYLLFNPYKGFRWLTESEGHWNYVVVTKSHPSEGNLSSEVSYLNKSYKRFHEGHAVVSYVTGEFYWRVKNGETAAVTDYILPPETLS
;
A
#
# COMPACT_ATOMS: atom_id res chain seq x y z
N MET A 1 -47.12 -0.34 -12.41
CA MET A 1 -46.12 -0.26 -11.31
C MET A 1 -44.74 -0.32 -11.94
N ALA A 2 -44.07 0.82 -12.12
CA ALA A 2 -42.75 0.89 -12.74
C ALA A 2 -41.70 1.14 -11.64
N GLY A 3 -40.68 0.28 -11.62
CA GLY A 3 -39.73 0.11 -10.53
C GLY A 3 -38.87 1.33 -10.23
N ASN A 4 -38.63 1.53 -8.94
CA ASN A 4 -37.74 2.55 -8.40
C ASN A 4 -36.29 2.13 -8.70
N ILE A 5 -35.62 2.83 -9.62
CA ILE A 5 -34.18 2.68 -9.86
C ILE A 5 -33.47 3.24 -8.64
N LEU A 6 -32.95 2.35 -7.78
CA LEU A 6 -32.08 2.73 -6.68
C LEU A 6 -30.83 3.40 -7.26
N LYS A 7 -30.77 4.73 -7.20
CA LYS A 7 -29.55 5.50 -7.47
C LYS A 7 -28.52 5.09 -6.43
N THR A 8 -27.53 4.30 -6.83
CA THR A 8 -26.36 4.02 -5.99
C THR A 8 -25.61 5.34 -5.78
N LYS A 9 -25.64 5.84 -4.55
CA LYS A 9 -25.00 7.11 -4.18
C LYS A 9 -23.49 6.95 -4.38
N THR A 10 -22.95 7.63 -5.38
CA THR A 10 -21.51 7.72 -5.61
C THR A 10 -20.84 8.25 -4.34
N PRO A 11 -19.88 7.52 -3.73
CA PRO A 11 -19.28 7.95 -2.46
C PRO A 11 -18.58 9.30 -2.66
N THR A 12 -18.95 10.29 -1.85
CA THR A 12 -18.25 11.57 -1.82
C THR A 12 -16.90 11.35 -1.14
N PRO A 13 -15.77 11.67 -1.78
CA PRO A 13 -14.47 11.60 -1.12
C PRO A 13 -14.47 12.57 0.08
N THR A 14 -14.31 12.01 1.27
CA THR A 14 -14.19 12.77 2.52
C THR A 14 -12.79 12.61 3.07
N VAL A 15 -12.22 13.70 3.58
CA VAL A 15 -10.96 13.70 4.34
C VAL A 15 -11.32 13.92 5.80
N ARG A 16 -10.72 13.14 6.70
CA ARG A 16 -10.92 13.25 8.15
C ARG A 16 -9.61 13.70 8.80
N LEU A 17 -9.71 14.62 9.76
CA LEU A 17 -8.58 15.09 10.55
C LEU A 17 -8.76 14.64 11.99
N PHE A 18 -7.66 14.28 12.64
CA PHE A 18 -7.63 14.01 14.07
C PHE A 18 -6.26 14.31 14.66
N ASN A 19 -6.18 14.38 15.99
CA ASN A 19 -4.92 14.63 16.68
C ASN A 19 -4.28 13.31 17.10
N CYS A 20 -2.99 13.17 16.83
CA CYS A 20 -2.22 12.01 17.25
C CYS A 20 -2.31 11.86 18.79
N PRO A 21 -2.76 10.71 19.32
CA PRO A 21 -2.92 10.49 20.76
C PRO A 21 -1.59 10.50 21.53
N LYS A 22 -0.45 10.40 20.83
CA LYS A 22 0.88 10.40 21.44
C LYS A 22 1.50 11.80 21.56
N CYS A 23 1.33 12.66 20.55
CA CYS A 23 2.06 13.93 20.46
C CYS A 23 1.19 15.15 20.12
N GLY A 24 -0.12 14.96 19.93
CA GLY A 24 -1.06 16.05 19.63
C GLY A 24 -1.01 16.61 18.21
N SER A 25 -0.01 16.24 17.40
CA SER A 25 0.07 16.70 15.99
C SER A 25 -1.13 16.23 15.17
N SER A 26 -1.57 17.05 14.23
CA SER A 26 -2.65 16.70 13.31
C SER A 26 -2.21 15.55 12.38
N VAL A 27 -3.11 14.59 12.18
CA VAL A 27 -2.98 13.54 11.15
C VAL A 27 -4.21 13.56 10.25
N THR A 28 -3.94 13.55 8.95
CA THR A 28 -4.93 13.61 7.87
C THR A 28 -5.18 12.22 7.33
N LEU A 29 -6.43 11.77 7.38
CA LEU A 29 -6.92 10.51 6.86
C LEU A 29 -7.68 10.74 5.54
N ARG A 30 -7.15 10.22 4.43
CA ARG A 30 -7.63 10.48 3.06
C ARG A 30 -8.61 9.44 2.56
N ALA A 31 -8.53 8.22 3.07
CA ALA A 31 -9.43 7.11 2.82
C ALA A 31 -10.16 6.69 4.11
N PRO A 32 -10.97 7.57 4.74
CA PRO A 32 -11.73 7.21 5.93
C PRO A 32 -12.70 6.06 5.64
N GLY A 33 -12.81 5.13 6.59
CA GLY A 33 -13.62 3.90 6.46
C GLY A 33 -12.96 2.79 5.63
N GLN A 34 -11.83 3.05 4.96
CA GLN A 34 -11.05 2.05 4.24
C GLN A 34 -9.63 1.88 4.80
N SER A 35 -9.09 2.93 5.42
CA SER A 35 -7.85 2.87 6.18
C SER A 35 -8.07 2.15 7.50
N VAL A 36 -7.10 1.31 7.88
CA VAL A 36 -7.05 0.59 9.16
C VAL A 36 -5.98 1.18 10.06
N ALA A 37 -4.86 1.61 9.50
CA ALA A 37 -3.79 2.27 10.24
C ALA A 37 -3.43 3.63 9.64
N ALA A 38 -3.02 4.57 10.50
CA ALA A 38 -2.39 5.82 10.11
C ALA A 38 -1.11 6.03 10.93
N VAL A 39 -0.07 6.54 10.28
CA VAL A 39 1.23 6.81 10.89
C VAL A 39 1.40 8.31 11.02
N CYS A 40 1.59 8.79 12.25
CA CYS A 40 1.79 10.21 12.51
C CYS A 40 3.09 10.69 11.86
N VAL A 41 3.03 11.68 10.97
CA VAL A 41 4.23 12.22 10.30
C VAL A 41 5.20 12.94 11.24
N ALA A 42 4.72 13.39 12.40
CA ALA A 42 5.53 14.13 13.38
C ALA A 42 6.31 13.19 14.32
N CYS A 43 5.66 12.13 14.83
CA CYS A 43 6.27 11.24 15.81
C CYS A 43 6.36 9.77 15.37
N SER A 44 5.90 9.41 14.17
CA SER A 44 5.91 8.04 13.63
C SER A 44 5.16 6.99 14.46
N THR A 45 4.27 7.41 15.35
CA THR A 45 3.37 6.48 16.05
C THR A 45 2.36 5.90 15.06
N VAL A 46 2.17 4.58 15.11
CA VAL A 46 1.15 3.88 14.32
C VAL A 46 -0.14 3.78 15.12
N ILE A 47 -1.22 4.24 14.52
CA ILE A 47 -2.52 4.46 15.13
C ILE A 47 -3.54 3.60 14.40
N ASP A 48 -4.33 2.82 15.13
CA ASP A 48 -5.50 2.14 14.60
C ASP A 48 -6.63 3.16 14.46
N VAL A 49 -7.07 3.38 13.21
CA VAL A 49 -8.11 4.36 12.90
C VAL A 49 -9.50 3.73 12.78
N THR A 50 -9.60 2.42 12.98
CA THR A 50 -10.88 1.69 13.12
C THR A 50 -11.44 1.78 14.53
N ASP A 51 -10.58 2.07 15.51
CA ASP A 51 -10.96 2.35 16.89
C ASP A 51 -11.44 3.81 17.03
N GLU A 52 -12.61 4.01 17.66
CA GLU A 52 -13.19 5.34 17.86
C GLU A 52 -12.29 6.27 18.68
N ASN A 53 -11.44 5.71 19.53
CA ASN A 53 -10.49 6.43 20.38
C ASN A 53 -9.08 6.52 19.80
N TYR A 54 -8.86 6.10 18.54
CA TYR A 54 -7.56 6.12 17.88
C TYR A 54 -6.46 5.40 18.66
N LYS A 55 -6.65 4.11 18.91
CA LYS A 55 -5.71 3.32 19.71
C LYS A 55 -4.31 3.29 19.10
N ILE A 56 -3.28 3.50 19.92
CA ILE A 56 -1.87 3.30 19.51
C ILE A 56 -1.60 1.79 19.39
N ILE A 57 -1.12 1.35 18.22
CA ILE A 57 -0.83 -0.07 17.94
C ILE A 57 0.65 -0.38 17.70
N ALA A 58 1.46 0.65 17.48
CA ALA A 58 2.91 0.57 17.56
C ALA A 58 3.50 1.92 17.97
N ALA A 59 4.53 1.88 18.82
CA ALA A 59 5.28 3.05 19.22
C ALA A 59 6.12 3.59 18.05
N ALA A 60 6.52 4.86 18.18
CA ALA A 60 7.51 5.48 17.31
C ALA A 60 8.80 4.64 17.28
N SER A 61 9.11 4.00 16.15
CA SER A 61 10.29 3.12 16.04
C SER A 61 11.26 3.52 14.93
N GLN A 62 10.85 4.39 14.00
CA GLN A 62 11.68 4.85 12.89
C GLN A 62 12.25 6.25 13.14
N LYS A 63 13.49 6.47 12.72
CA LYS A 63 14.21 7.75 12.86
C LYS A 63 14.38 8.42 11.50
N GLY A 64 14.19 9.74 11.48
CA GLY A 64 14.43 10.58 10.30
C GLY A 64 13.28 10.56 9.29
N LYS A 65 13.18 11.63 8.51
CA LYS A 65 12.34 11.65 7.30
C LYS A 65 13.11 11.01 6.16
N ARG A 66 12.42 10.23 5.34
CA ARG A 66 12.97 9.64 4.11
C ARG A 66 12.73 10.57 2.93
N GLY A 67 13.65 10.54 1.96
CA GLY A 67 13.59 11.31 0.72
C GLY A 67 12.59 10.71 -0.26
N GLN A 68 11.30 10.79 0.06
CA GLN A 68 10.23 10.30 -0.81
C GLN A 68 10.21 11.07 -2.13
N VAL A 69 10.23 10.35 -3.25
CA VAL A 69 10.04 10.98 -4.57
C VAL A 69 8.63 11.52 -4.69
N LEU A 70 7.63 10.73 -4.24
CA LEU A 70 6.23 11.14 -4.20
C LEU A 70 5.79 11.35 -2.74
N GLN A 71 5.48 12.60 -2.40
CA GLN A 71 5.07 12.97 -1.05
C GLN A 71 3.64 12.47 -0.74
N ILE A 72 3.36 12.15 0.52
CA ILE A 72 1.99 11.88 0.98
C ILE A 72 1.07 13.08 0.66
N GLY A 73 -0.06 12.81 0.00
CA GLY A 73 -1.01 13.79 -0.50
C GLY A 73 -0.73 14.27 -1.94
N ALA A 74 0.39 13.87 -2.55
CA ALA A 74 0.63 14.15 -3.96
C ALA A 74 -0.45 13.50 -4.82
N ARG A 75 -0.91 14.22 -5.85
CA ARG A 75 -1.90 13.74 -6.81
C ARG A 75 -1.31 13.67 -8.20
N GLY A 76 -1.62 12.60 -8.92
CA GLY A 76 -1.13 12.37 -10.27
C GLY A 76 -2.09 11.52 -11.10
N LYS A 77 -1.96 11.58 -12.43
CA LYS A 77 -2.76 10.79 -13.35
C LYS A 77 -1.95 9.60 -13.84
N VAL A 78 -2.43 8.38 -13.60
CA VAL A 78 -1.81 7.13 -14.08
C VAL A 78 -2.90 6.30 -14.75
N HIS A 79 -2.64 5.84 -15.98
CA HIS A 79 -3.61 5.12 -16.82
C HIS A 79 -4.99 5.78 -16.90
N GLY A 80 -5.03 7.12 -17.05
CA GLY A 80 -6.29 7.84 -17.18
C GLY A 80 -6.99 8.20 -15.86
N VAL A 81 -6.55 7.65 -14.73
CA VAL A 81 -7.19 7.81 -13.42
C VAL A 81 -6.35 8.73 -12.53
N ILE A 82 -7.00 9.64 -11.81
CA ILE A 82 -6.34 10.48 -10.79
C ILE A 82 -6.19 9.64 -9.51
N TRP A 83 -4.97 9.57 -9.00
CA TRP A 83 -4.62 8.90 -7.77
C TRP A 83 -4.03 9.90 -6.78
N GLU A 84 -4.26 9.69 -5.50
CA GLU A 84 -3.58 10.37 -4.40
C GLU A 84 -2.66 9.39 -3.67
N VAL A 85 -1.42 9.80 -3.40
CA VAL A 85 -0.50 9.04 -2.56
C VAL A 85 -0.96 9.17 -1.11
N ILE A 86 -1.32 8.07 -0.48
CA ILE A 86 -1.84 8.05 0.89
C ILE A 86 -0.91 7.36 1.87
N GLY A 87 -0.06 6.45 1.39
CA GLY A 87 0.90 5.70 2.18
C GLY A 87 2.23 5.55 1.45
N TYR A 88 3.30 5.41 2.22
CA TYR A 88 4.65 5.16 1.73
C TYR A 88 5.36 4.21 2.69
N MET A 89 6.04 3.21 2.16
CA MET A 89 6.93 2.36 2.94
C MET A 89 8.21 2.04 2.18
N GLU A 90 9.28 1.79 2.92
CA GLU A 90 10.50 1.20 2.40
C GLU A 90 10.54 -0.27 2.83
N ARG A 91 10.97 -1.13 1.92
CA ARG A 91 11.19 -2.53 2.19
C ARG A 91 12.60 -2.95 1.85
N THR A 92 13.10 -3.90 2.62
CA THR A 92 14.39 -4.53 2.38
C THR A 92 14.22 -6.04 2.28
N ASP A 93 14.89 -6.69 1.34
CA ASP A 93 15.01 -8.14 1.36
C ASP A 93 16.03 -8.55 2.44
N LYS A 94 15.58 -9.39 3.36
CA LYS A 94 16.39 -9.91 4.46
C LYS A 94 17.65 -10.63 3.95
N SER A 95 17.61 -11.23 2.76
CA SER A 95 18.73 -12.02 2.23
C SER A 95 19.80 -11.21 1.51
N SER A 96 19.40 -10.12 0.84
CA SER A 96 20.28 -9.37 -0.06
C SER A 96 20.51 -7.92 0.35
N ALA A 97 19.88 -7.45 1.44
CA ALA A 97 19.82 -6.04 1.85
C ALA A 97 19.33 -5.08 0.75
N TYR A 98 18.79 -5.63 -0.36
CA TYR A 98 18.22 -4.88 -1.46
C TYR A 98 17.00 -4.10 -0.97
N GLN A 99 16.92 -2.82 -1.30
CA GLN A 99 15.89 -1.91 -0.82
C GLN A 99 15.03 -1.39 -1.97
N TRP A 100 13.73 -1.26 -1.72
CA TRP A 100 12.79 -0.60 -2.63
C TRP A 100 11.77 0.23 -1.85
N SER A 101 11.13 1.14 -2.58
CA SER A 101 10.03 1.97 -2.10
C SER A 101 8.69 1.42 -2.58
N GLU A 102 7.66 1.49 -1.75
CA GLU A 102 6.28 1.22 -2.13
C GLU A 102 5.37 2.39 -1.73
N TYR A 103 4.57 2.87 -2.68
CA TYR A 103 3.62 3.97 -2.51
C TYR A 103 2.21 3.42 -2.65
N LEU A 104 1.40 3.61 -1.61
CA LEU A 104 -0.03 3.29 -1.65
C LEU A 104 -0.80 4.46 -2.25
N LEU A 105 -1.50 4.16 -3.34
CA LEU A 105 -2.37 5.08 -4.05
C LEU A 105 -3.83 4.83 -3.72
N PHE A 106 -4.61 5.90 -3.60
CA PHE A 106 -6.05 5.83 -3.38
C PHE A 106 -6.83 6.64 -4.41
N ASN A 107 -7.96 6.09 -4.80
CA ASN A 107 -9.02 6.79 -5.51
C ASN A 107 -10.37 6.35 -4.93
N PRO A 108 -11.28 7.27 -4.58
CA PRO A 108 -12.55 6.96 -3.92
C PRO A 108 -13.49 6.06 -4.75
N TYR A 109 -13.27 5.97 -6.07
CA TYR A 109 -14.08 5.19 -7.00
C TYR A 109 -13.38 3.93 -7.51
N LYS A 110 -12.04 3.87 -7.43
CA LYS A 110 -11.23 2.76 -7.96
C LYS A 110 -10.51 1.96 -6.88
N GLY A 111 -10.60 2.37 -5.62
CA GLY A 111 -9.98 1.71 -4.48
C GLY A 111 -8.49 2.02 -4.40
N PHE A 112 -7.67 0.98 -4.24
CA PHE A 112 -6.24 1.10 -3.99
C PHE A 112 -5.39 0.61 -5.15
N ARG A 113 -4.22 1.22 -5.34
CA ARG A 113 -3.15 0.76 -6.23
C ARG A 113 -1.81 0.98 -5.59
N TRP A 114 -0.79 0.34 -6.13
CA TRP A 114 0.58 0.49 -5.64
C TRP A 114 1.48 1.00 -6.74
N LEU A 115 2.45 1.82 -6.37
CA LEU A 115 3.67 2.01 -7.15
C LEU A 115 4.81 1.41 -6.37
N THR A 116 5.63 0.58 -7.02
CA THR A 116 6.92 0.19 -6.46
C THR A 116 8.02 0.87 -7.24
N GLU A 117 9.08 1.27 -6.54
CA GLU A 117 10.23 1.93 -7.13
C GLU A 117 11.52 1.34 -6.58
N SER A 118 12.45 1.02 -7.48
CA SER A 118 13.83 0.71 -7.13
C SER A 118 14.77 1.21 -8.21
N GLU A 119 15.79 1.96 -7.79
CA GLU A 119 16.85 2.50 -8.67
C GLU A 119 16.29 3.22 -9.91
N GLY A 120 15.20 3.99 -9.74
CA GLY A 120 14.54 4.73 -10.80
C GLY A 120 13.58 3.90 -11.67
N HIS A 121 13.48 2.59 -11.46
CA HIS A 121 12.53 1.72 -12.15
C HIS A 121 11.21 1.67 -11.39
N TRP A 122 10.11 1.97 -12.09
CA TRP A 122 8.78 2.05 -11.51
C TRP A 122 7.88 0.94 -12.02
N ASN A 123 7.16 0.29 -11.12
CA ASN A 123 6.07 -0.63 -11.47
C ASN A 123 4.74 -0.10 -10.97
N TYR A 124 3.70 -0.23 -11.79
CA TYR A 124 2.32 -0.02 -11.38
C TYR A 124 1.69 -1.36 -11.01
N VAL A 125 1.37 -1.52 -9.73
CA VAL A 125 0.98 -2.81 -9.16
C VAL A 125 -0.52 -2.83 -8.85
N VAL A 126 -1.15 -3.93 -9.24
CA VAL A 126 -2.57 -4.21 -9.05
C VAL A 126 -2.71 -5.54 -8.31
N VAL A 127 -3.54 -5.56 -7.27
CA VAL A 127 -3.87 -6.82 -6.57
C VAL A 127 -4.62 -7.75 -7.52
N THR A 128 -4.16 -8.99 -7.60
CA THR A 128 -4.79 -10.03 -8.42
C THR A 128 -6.19 -10.34 -7.89
N LYS A 129 -7.12 -10.63 -8.80
CA LYS A 129 -8.51 -10.99 -8.43
C LYS A 129 -8.68 -12.46 -8.03
N SER A 130 -7.69 -13.28 -8.31
CA SER A 130 -7.66 -14.72 -8.06
C SER A 130 -6.23 -15.15 -7.81
N HIS A 131 -6.07 -16.26 -7.09
CA HIS A 131 -4.76 -16.85 -6.90
C HIS A 131 -4.21 -17.43 -8.21
N PRO A 132 -2.90 -17.31 -8.48
CA PRO A 132 -2.24 -18.05 -9.55
C PRO A 132 -2.39 -19.56 -9.32
N SER A 133 -2.54 -20.33 -10.39
CA SER A 133 -2.51 -21.80 -10.31
C SER A 133 -1.09 -22.31 -10.56
N GLU A 134 -0.85 -23.57 -10.22
CA GLU A 134 0.42 -24.24 -10.58
C GLU A 134 0.66 -24.18 -12.09
N GLY A 135 1.92 -24.01 -12.47
CA GLY A 135 2.38 -24.09 -13.86
C GLY A 135 2.71 -25.51 -14.29
N ASN A 136 3.25 -25.65 -15.50
CA ASN A 136 3.68 -26.95 -16.03
C ASN A 136 4.96 -27.46 -15.33
N LEU A 137 5.77 -26.54 -14.82
CA LEU A 137 7.00 -26.81 -14.08
C LEU A 137 6.84 -26.34 -12.64
N SER A 138 7.55 -26.97 -11.69
CA SER A 138 7.55 -26.59 -10.27
C SER A 138 8.06 -25.17 -9.97
N SER A 139 8.72 -24.54 -10.96
CA SER A 139 9.20 -23.16 -10.88
C SER A 139 8.31 -22.18 -11.66
N GLU A 140 7.13 -22.62 -12.11
CA GLU A 140 6.19 -21.81 -12.88
C GLU A 140 4.83 -21.72 -12.21
N VAL A 141 4.16 -20.61 -12.43
CA VAL A 141 2.75 -20.40 -12.08
C VAL A 141 1.99 -19.90 -13.29
N SER A 142 0.71 -20.27 -13.38
CA SER A 142 -0.19 -19.78 -14.42
C SER A 142 -1.14 -18.74 -13.85
N TYR A 143 -1.25 -17.59 -14.53
CA TYR A 143 -2.23 -16.55 -14.21
C TYR A 143 -2.81 -15.96 -15.49
N LEU A 144 -4.14 -15.92 -15.60
CA LEU A 144 -4.86 -15.41 -16.79
C LEU A 144 -4.34 -15.99 -18.12
N ASN A 145 -4.13 -17.31 -18.16
CA ASN A 145 -3.60 -18.05 -19.32
C ASN A 145 -2.16 -17.67 -19.75
N LYS A 146 -1.38 -17.06 -18.86
CA LYS A 146 0.05 -16.80 -19.05
C LYS A 146 0.86 -17.61 -18.04
N SER A 147 2.00 -18.16 -18.48
CA SER A 147 2.97 -18.82 -17.59
C SER A 147 4.05 -17.84 -17.17
N TYR A 148 4.26 -17.71 -15.85
CA TYR A 148 5.30 -16.89 -15.24
C TYR A 148 6.33 -17.79 -14.59
N LYS A 149 7.62 -17.46 -14.75
CA LYS A 149 8.72 -18.24 -14.17
C LYS A 149 9.21 -17.58 -12.88
N ARG A 150 9.44 -18.39 -11.84
CA ARG A 150 9.99 -17.93 -10.57
C ARG A 150 11.35 -17.28 -10.81
N PHE A 151 11.47 -16.05 -10.33
CA PHE A 151 12.66 -15.23 -10.43
C PHE A 151 13.35 -15.08 -9.08
N HIS A 152 12.57 -14.80 -8.03
CA HIS A 152 13.09 -14.54 -6.69
C HIS A 152 12.16 -15.13 -5.63
N GLU A 153 12.75 -15.56 -4.51
CA GLU A 153 12.04 -15.99 -3.31
C GLU A 153 12.80 -15.41 -2.11
N GLY A 154 12.10 -14.72 -1.21
CA GLY A 154 12.75 -13.94 -0.17
C GLY A 154 11.81 -13.51 0.95
N HIS A 155 12.32 -12.63 1.81
CA HIS A 155 11.56 -12.08 2.93
C HIS A 155 11.65 -10.56 2.91
N ALA A 156 10.55 -9.91 2.56
CA ALA A 156 10.44 -8.46 2.59
C ALA A 156 10.21 -7.97 4.02
N VAL A 157 11.08 -7.10 4.51
CA VAL A 157 10.98 -6.47 5.83
C VAL A 157 10.64 -4.99 5.66
N VAL A 158 9.60 -4.52 6.33
CA VAL A 158 9.27 -3.08 6.37
C VAL A 158 10.34 -2.37 7.21
N SER A 159 11.10 -1.47 6.61
CA SER A 159 12.16 -0.70 7.28
C SER A 159 11.76 0.74 7.59
N TYR A 160 10.73 1.25 6.90
CA TYR A 160 10.14 2.57 7.12
C TYR A 160 8.67 2.56 6.68
N VAL A 161 7.81 3.31 7.34
CA VAL A 161 6.39 3.43 6.99
C VAL A 161 5.81 4.80 7.35
N THR A 162 5.05 5.44 6.47
CA THR A 162 4.32 6.67 6.78
C THR A 162 3.04 6.80 5.96
N GLY A 163 2.12 7.67 6.38
CA GLY A 163 0.79 7.79 5.77
C GLY A 163 -0.20 6.79 6.34
N GLU A 164 -1.15 6.34 5.53
CA GLU A 164 -2.24 5.44 5.94
C GLU A 164 -2.27 4.14 5.13
N PHE A 165 -2.77 3.07 5.73
CA PHE A 165 -2.77 1.71 5.16
C PHE A 165 -4.06 0.98 5.49
N TYR A 166 -4.52 0.11 4.58
CA TYR A 166 -5.70 -0.73 4.76
C TYR A 166 -5.46 -1.96 5.65
N TRP A 167 -4.28 -2.07 6.27
CA TRP A 167 -3.97 -3.05 7.32
C TRP A 167 -3.14 -2.41 8.43
N ARG A 168 -2.93 -3.14 9.53
CA ARG A 168 -2.15 -2.72 10.69
C ARG A 168 -0.64 -2.84 10.45
N VAL A 169 -0.13 -2.12 9.45
CA VAL A 169 1.28 -2.12 9.08
C VAL A 169 2.19 -1.73 10.25
N LYS A 170 3.34 -2.38 10.37
CA LYS A 170 4.35 -2.06 11.39
C LYS A 170 5.76 -2.07 10.81
N ASN A 171 6.60 -1.17 11.31
CA ASN A 171 8.04 -1.25 11.07
C ASN A 171 8.60 -2.55 11.68
N GLY A 172 9.45 -3.25 10.94
CA GLY A 172 9.98 -4.58 11.28
C GLY A 172 9.07 -5.75 10.87
N GLU A 173 7.86 -5.50 10.37
CA GLU A 173 6.99 -6.54 9.84
C GLU A 173 7.65 -7.25 8.66
N THR A 174 7.60 -8.59 8.66
CA THR A 174 8.24 -9.43 7.64
C THR A 174 7.18 -10.24 6.90
N ALA A 175 7.28 -10.29 5.58
CA ALA A 175 6.44 -11.13 4.71
C ALA A 175 7.31 -12.01 3.81
N ALA A 176 6.94 -13.29 3.66
CA ALA A 176 7.51 -14.13 2.61
C ALA A 176 6.97 -13.65 1.25
N VAL A 177 7.86 -13.53 0.27
CA VAL A 177 7.54 -13.04 -1.08
C VAL A 177 8.16 -13.97 -2.11
N THR A 178 7.43 -14.23 -3.19
CA THR A 178 7.96 -14.96 -4.34
C THR A 178 7.58 -14.22 -5.60
N ASP A 179 8.58 -13.72 -6.33
CA ASP A 179 8.37 -13.00 -7.57
C ASP A 179 8.51 -13.96 -8.75
N TYR A 180 7.51 -13.93 -9.63
CA TYR A 180 7.48 -14.61 -10.90
C TYR A 180 7.49 -13.58 -12.03
N ILE A 181 8.23 -13.85 -13.10
CA ILE A 181 8.40 -12.91 -14.21
C ILE A 181 7.89 -13.51 -15.52
N LEU A 182 7.28 -12.65 -16.32
CA LEU A 182 7.04 -12.81 -17.75
C LEU A 182 7.20 -11.42 -18.35
N PRO A 183 8.43 -10.97 -18.66
CA PRO A 183 8.69 -9.58 -19.03
C PRO A 183 7.75 -9.10 -20.14
N PRO A 184 7.17 -7.88 -20.00
CA PRO A 184 7.45 -6.86 -18.99
C PRO A 184 6.64 -7.00 -17.68
N GLU A 185 5.94 -8.12 -17.46
CA GLU A 185 5.07 -8.34 -16.30
C GLU A 185 5.79 -9.09 -15.17
N THR A 186 5.43 -8.74 -13.94
CA THR A 186 5.82 -9.45 -12.72
C THR A 186 4.57 -9.80 -11.92
N LEU A 187 4.59 -10.95 -11.26
CA LEU A 187 3.55 -11.49 -10.42
C LEU A 187 4.16 -11.89 -9.07
N SER A 188 3.64 -11.34 -7.97
CA SER A 188 4.18 -11.45 -6.62
C SER A 188 3.10 -11.79 -5.59
#